data_AF-A0A1S2LSL1-F1
#
_entry.id   AF-A0A1S2LSL1-F1
#
_cell.length_a   1.000
_cell.length_b   1.000
_cell.length_c   1.000
_cell.angle_alpha   90.00
_cell.angle_beta   90.00
_cell.angle_gamma   90.00
#
_symmetry.space_group_name_H-M   'P 1'
#
loop_
_entity.id
_entity.type
_entity.pdbx_description
1 polymer ?
#
loop_
_entity_poly.entity_id
_entity_poly.type
_entity_poly.pdbx_seq_one_letter_code
_entity_poly.pdbx_strand_id
1 'polypeptide(L)'
;MKYFFMTFIILFLVGCQTENSPLDALTEIYENDGYAEVLDVYETVDVDEGRVLIVFHGELNGKTETYVAYIIKESGVWQVNSATNIGLPTNGHLNGGFGTDDFSAGYFVGERPQNIVNEDNVVIAELENSDYKIWIEVN
;
A
#
# COMPACT_ATOMS: atom_id res chain seq x y z
N MET A 1 -39.05 45.23 -30.42
CA MET A 1 -37.72 45.21 -29.78
C MET A 1 -37.92 45.18 -28.28
N LYS A 2 -37.61 44.07 -27.61
CA LYS A 2 -37.79 43.90 -26.17
C LYS A 2 -36.73 42.93 -25.65
N TYR A 3 -35.75 43.53 -24.97
CA TYR A 3 -34.82 43.04 -23.97
C TYR A 3 -34.08 41.71 -24.20
N PHE A 4 -32.82 41.90 -24.63
CA PHE A 4 -31.64 41.11 -24.29
C PHE A 4 -31.71 40.58 -22.85
N PHE A 5 -31.92 39.27 -22.71
CA PHE A 5 -31.80 38.57 -21.43
C PHE A 5 -30.52 37.74 -21.46
N MET A 6 -29.50 38.33 -20.84
CA MET A 6 -28.25 37.69 -20.44
C MET A 6 -28.58 36.64 -19.37
N THR A 7 -28.26 35.37 -19.60
CA THR A 7 -28.10 34.41 -18.52
C THR A 7 -26.94 33.47 -18.85
N PHE A 8 -25.89 33.71 -18.08
CA PHE A 8 -24.63 33.00 -17.99
C PHE A 8 -24.91 31.58 -17.50
N ILE A 9 -24.80 30.57 -18.36
CA ILE A 9 -24.82 29.17 -17.92
C ILE A 9 -23.44 28.89 -17.34
N ILE A 10 -23.38 28.95 -16.01
CA ILE A 10 -22.25 28.54 -15.19
C ILE A 10 -21.97 27.06 -15.50
N LEU A 11 -20.78 26.79 -16.04
CA LEU A 11 -20.18 25.47 -16.03
C LEU A 11 -20.09 25.01 -14.57
N PHE A 12 -21.03 24.18 -14.14
CA PHE A 12 -20.76 23.26 -13.04
C PHE A 12 -19.86 22.15 -13.59
N LEU A 13 -18.56 22.45 -13.74
CA LEU A 13 -17.55 21.43 -13.48
C LEU A 13 -17.64 21.12 -11.99
N VAL A 14 -18.60 20.27 -11.62
CA VAL A 14 -18.42 19.46 -10.43
C VAL A 14 -17.31 18.50 -10.83
N GLY A 15 -16.07 18.95 -10.65
CA GLY A 15 -14.99 18.02 -10.42
C GLY A 15 -15.44 17.25 -9.19
N CYS A 16 -16.01 16.06 -9.41
CA CYS A 16 -16.15 15.08 -8.36
C CYS A 16 -14.71 14.88 -7.90
N GLN A 17 -14.34 15.53 -6.79
CA GLN A 17 -13.10 15.21 -6.11
C GLN A 17 -13.33 13.78 -5.67
N THR A 18 -12.84 12.84 -6.48
CA THR A 18 -12.62 11.48 -6.03
C THR A 18 -11.69 11.65 -4.85
N GLU A 19 -12.21 11.49 -3.64
CA GLU A 19 -11.33 11.24 -2.51
C GLU A 19 -10.65 9.92 -2.84
N ASN A 20 -9.48 9.99 -3.48
CA ASN A 20 -8.68 8.82 -3.80
C ASN A 20 -8.46 8.07 -2.48
N SER A 21 -8.73 6.78 -2.43
CA SER A 21 -8.46 5.93 -1.27
C SER A 21 -6.98 5.49 -1.29
N PRO A 22 -6.43 4.97 -0.19
CA PRO A 22 -5.11 4.33 -0.21
C PRO A 22 -5.00 3.24 -1.28
N LEU A 23 -6.09 2.50 -1.52
CA LEU A 23 -6.14 1.45 -2.54
C LEU A 23 -6.11 1.99 -3.97
N ASP A 24 -6.76 3.13 -4.22
CA ASP A 24 -6.70 3.79 -5.52
C ASP A 24 -5.26 4.23 -5.82
N ALA A 25 -4.60 4.84 -4.84
CA ALA A 25 -3.18 5.23 -4.95
C ALA A 25 -2.26 4.03 -5.21
N LEU A 26 -2.53 2.88 -4.59
CA LEU A 26 -1.79 1.64 -4.83
C LEU A 26 -2.00 1.11 -6.25
N THR A 27 -3.20 1.24 -6.81
CA THR A 27 -3.51 0.71 -8.14
C THR A 27 -2.91 1.61 -9.25
N GLU A 28 -2.91 2.93 -9.03
CA GLU A 28 -2.37 3.91 -9.98
C GLU A 28 -0.84 3.84 -10.14
N ILE A 29 -0.11 3.27 -9.17
CA ILE A 29 1.36 3.23 -9.21
C ILE A 29 1.91 2.28 -10.29
N TYR A 30 1.17 1.21 -10.61
CA TYR A 30 1.52 0.30 -11.71
C TYR A 30 1.53 1.05 -13.04
N GLU A 31 0.50 1.85 -13.29
CA GLU A 31 0.29 2.54 -14.56
C GLU A 31 1.34 3.64 -14.80
N ASN A 32 1.88 4.22 -13.74
CA ASN A 32 2.74 5.40 -13.83
C ASN A 32 4.24 5.12 -13.60
N ASP A 33 4.60 4.25 -12.66
CA ASP A 33 5.98 4.13 -12.17
C ASP A 33 6.60 2.73 -12.38
N GLY A 34 5.89 1.79 -13.02
CA GLY A 34 6.43 0.48 -13.39
C GLY A 34 6.63 -0.48 -12.21
N TYR A 35 5.82 -0.32 -11.16
CA TYR A 35 5.73 -1.26 -10.05
C TYR A 35 4.98 -2.53 -10.45
N ALA A 36 4.77 -3.45 -9.52
CA ALA A 36 4.00 -4.66 -9.77
C ALA A 36 2.51 -4.36 -9.97
N GLU A 37 1.86 -5.03 -10.93
CA GLU A 37 0.41 -4.98 -11.12
C GLU A 37 -0.27 -5.59 -9.90
N VAL A 38 -1.17 -4.85 -9.25
CA VAL A 38 -1.88 -5.31 -8.06
C VAL A 38 -2.88 -6.40 -8.46
N LEU A 39 -2.66 -7.63 -8.01
CA LEU A 39 -3.54 -8.76 -8.28
C LEU A 39 -4.57 -8.98 -7.16
N ASP A 40 -4.11 -8.90 -5.91
CA ASP A 40 -4.94 -9.15 -4.72
C ASP A 40 -4.36 -8.43 -3.51
N VAL A 41 -5.22 -7.95 -2.62
CA VAL A 41 -4.83 -7.24 -1.39
C VAL A 41 -5.16 -8.12 -0.19
N TYR A 42 -4.13 -8.45 0.59
CA TYR A 42 -4.27 -9.29 1.77
C TYR A 42 -4.71 -8.52 2.98
N GLU A 43 -3.99 -7.44 3.28
CA GLU A 43 -4.15 -6.73 4.53
C GLU A 43 -3.88 -5.25 4.29
N THR A 44 -4.71 -4.42 4.91
CA THR A 44 -4.53 -2.97 4.98
C THR A 44 -4.45 -2.60 6.43
N VAL A 45 -3.31 -2.04 6.85
CA VAL A 45 -3.05 -1.69 8.24
C VAL A 45 -2.88 -0.20 8.36
N ASP A 46 -3.79 0.41 9.12
CA ASP A 46 -3.66 1.80 9.54
C ASP A 46 -2.48 1.93 10.50
N VAL A 47 -1.46 2.68 10.09
CA VAL A 47 -0.32 3.05 10.96
C VAL A 47 -0.75 4.21 11.85
N ASP A 48 -1.36 5.24 11.24
CA ASP A 48 -2.04 6.35 11.91
C ASP A 48 -2.85 7.21 10.92
N GLU A 49 -3.29 8.39 11.34
CA GLU A 49 -4.05 9.32 10.52
C GLU A 49 -3.25 9.78 9.28
N GLY A 50 -3.62 9.21 8.13
CA GLY A 50 -3.00 9.54 6.85
C GLY A 50 -1.81 8.65 6.50
N ARG A 51 -1.58 7.53 7.20
CA ARG A 51 -0.51 6.58 6.87
C ARG A 51 -1.00 5.15 6.99
N VAL A 52 -0.80 4.38 5.91
CA VAL A 52 -1.32 3.01 5.77
C VAL A 52 -0.25 2.12 5.17
N LEU A 53 -0.14 0.89 5.68
CA LEU A 53 0.61 -0.19 5.04
C LEU A 53 -0.37 -1.12 4.31
N ILE A 54 -0.05 -1.49 3.08
CA ILE A 54 -0.84 -2.47 2.32
C ILE A 54 0.05 -3.64 1.93
N VAL A 55 -0.38 -4.85 2.31
CA VAL A 55 0.21 -6.11 1.87
C VAL A 55 -0.60 -6.63 0.69
N PHE A 56 0.07 -6.91 -0.42
CA PHE A 56 -0.60 -7.32 -1.65
C PHE A 56 0.23 -8.32 -2.46
N HIS A 57 -0.43 -9.11 -3.30
CA HIS A 57 0.23 -9.82 -4.38
C HIS A 57 0.32 -8.93 -5.62
N GLY A 58 1.54 -8.82 -6.13
CA GLY A 58 1.85 -8.08 -7.34
C GLY A 58 2.39 -9.01 -8.42
N GLU A 59 2.08 -8.73 -9.68
CA GLU A 59 2.77 -9.32 -10.82
C GLU A 59 3.76 -8.34 -11.44
N LEU A 60 5.02 -8.75 -11.56
CA LEU A 60 6.02 -8.01 -12.31
C LEU A 60 6.83 -8.97 -13.19
N ASN A 61 6.88 -8.69 -14.49
CA ASN A 61 7.59 -9.53 -15.48
C ASN A 61 7.15 -11.02 -15.47
N GLY A 62 5.85 -11.27 -15.29
CA GLY A 62 5.28 -12.64 -15.26
C GLY A 62 5.61 -13.44 -14.00
N LYS A 63 6.04 -12.77 -12.93
CA LYS A 63 6.23 -13.36 -11.61
C LYS A 63 5.28 -12.72 -10.60
N THR A 64 4.50 -13.57 -9.93
CA THR A 64 3.67 -13.16 -8.80
C THR A 64 4.47 -13.32 -7.51
N GLU A 65 4.62 -12.22 -6.78
CA GLU A 65 5.31 -12.17 -5.49
C GLU A 65 4.52 -11.29 -4.51
N THR A 66 4.89 -11.33 -3.24
CA THR A 66 4.26 -10.51 -2.20
C THR A 66 5.02 -9.22 -2.01
N TYR A 67 4.27 -8.13 -1.89
CA TYR A 67 4.77 -6.79 -1.74
C TYR A 67 4.15 -6.15 -0.51
N VAL A 68 4.87 -5.18 0.04
CA VAL A 68 4.36 -4.27 1.06
C VAL A 68 4.54 -2.85 0.52
N ALA A 69 3.48 -2.07 0.57
CA ALA A 69 3.49 -0.66 0.20
C ALA A 69 3.16 0.20 1.42
N TYR A 70 3.90 1.31 1.56
CA TYR A 70 3.63 2.35 2.53
C TYR A 70 3.02 3.55 1.81
N ILE A 71 1.81 3.89 2.21
CA ILE A 71 0.95 4.87 1.54
C ILE A 71 0.70 6.01 2.51
N ILE A 72 0.93 7.24 2.05
CA ILE A 72 0.78 8.45 2.86
C ILE A 72 -0.24 9.38 2.23
N LYS A 73 -0.94 10.14 3.07
CA LYS A 73 -1.86 11.20 2.67
C LYS A 73 -1.16 12.54 2.77
N GLU A 74 -0.78 13.11 1.63
CA GLU A 74 -0.21 14.45 1.54
C GLU A 74 -1.20 15.43 0.93
N SER A 75 -1.45 16.54 1.62
CA SER A 75 -2.37 17.59 1.15
C SER A 75 -3.76 17.09 0.75
N GLY A 76 -4.24 16.03 1.40
CA GLY A 76 -5.53 15.41 1.12
C GLY A 76 -5.51 14.29 0.06
N VAL A 77 -4.37 14.06 -0.59
CA VAL A 77 -4.21 13.07 -1.66
C VAL A 77 -3.38 11.89 -1.13
N TRP A 78 -3.84 10.68 -1.37
CA TRP A 78 -3.08 9.47 -1.05
C TRP A 78 -2.11 9.16 -2.17
N GLN A 79 -0.89 8.78 -1.79
CA GLN A 79 0.16 8.38 -2.72
C GLN A 79 1.02 7.29 -2.08
N VAL A 80 1.57 6.40 -2.91
CA VAL A 80 2.55 5.44 -2.44
C VAL A 80 3.87 6.17 -2.22
N ASN A 81 4.37 6.15 -0.98
CA ASN A 81 5.65 6.74 -0.63
C ASN A 81 6.80 5.78 -0.93
N SER A 82 6.62 4.51 -0.58
CA SER A 82 7.58 3.46 -0.88
C SER A 82 6.90 2.10 -0.95
N ALA A 83 7.49 1.17 -1.70
CA ALA A 83 7.04 -0.21 -1.76
C ALA A 83 8.23 -1.15 -1.95
N THR A 84 8.14 -2.36 -1.40
CA THR A 84 9.19 -3.37 -1.53
C THR A 84 8.62 -4.76 -1.77
N ASN A 85 9.36 -5.56 -2.52
CA ASN A 85 9.06 -6.96 -2.75
C ASN A 85 9.67 -7.79 -1.62
N ILE A 86 8.84 -8.51 -0.87
CA ILE A 86 9.27 -9.41 0.21
C ILE A 86 9.35 -10.88 -0.25
N GLY A 87 9.01 -11.14 -1.52
CA GLY A 87 9.02 -12.45 -2.15
C GLY A 87 7.90 -13.35 -1.65
N LEU A 88 7.97 -14.63 -2.04
CA LEU A 88 7.10 -15.66 -1.49
C LEU A 88 7.65 -16.23 -0.18
N PRO A 89 6.79 -16.68 0.75
CA PRO A 89 7.23 -17.34 1.97
C PRO A 89 7.86 -18.70 1.62
N THR A 90 9.19 -18.76 1.60
CA THR A 90 9.97 -19.99 1.41
C THR A 90 11.02 -20.09 2.51
N ASN A 91 11.59 -21.28 2.76
CA ASN A 91 12.62 -21.46 3.81
C ASN A 91 13.83 -20.50 3.68
N GLY A 92 14.11 -19.97 2.48
CA GLY A 92 15.16 -18.97 2.25
C GLY A 92 14.76 -17.52 2.57
N HIS A 93 13.47 -17.24 2.72
CA HIS A 93 12.90 -15.93 3.06
C HIS A 93 12.34 -15.87 4.49
N LEU A 94 12.45 -16.98 5.24
CA LEU A 94 12.12 -16.99 6.67
C LEU A 94 13.23 -16.31 7.46
N ASN A 95 12.85 -15.31 8.25
CA ASN A 95 13.74 -14.46 9.05
C ASN A 95 14.63 -13.49 8.25
N GLY A 96 14.37 -13.31 6.94
CA GLY A 96 14.94 -12.21 6.16
C GLY A 96 14.08 -10.95 6.30
N GLY A 97 14.73 -9.78 6.41
CA GLY A 97 14.07 -8.48 6.37
C GLY A 97 14.35 -7.78 5.04
N PHE A 98 13.30 -7.38 4.34
CA PHE A 98 13.35 -6.51 3.17
C PHE A 98 12.70 -5.19 3.55
N GLY A 99 13.29 -4.06 3.20
CA GLY A 99 12.80 -2.79 3.68
C GLY A 99 13.13 -1.62 2.78
N THR A 100 12.47 -0.52 3.08
CA THR A 100 12.73 0.83 2.56
C THR A 100 13.19 1.69 3.74
N ASP A 101 13.40 2.99 3.51
CA ASP A 101 13.67 3.91 4.61
C ASP A 101 12.47 4.07 5.56
N ASP A 102 11.25 3.75 5.10
CA ASP A 102 10.00 3.91 5.89
C ASP A 102 9.63 2.67 6.71
N PHE A 103 9.99 1.46 6.25
CA PHE A 103 9.63 0.23 6.95
C PHE A 103 10.55 -0.94 6.58
N SER A 104 10.56 -1.97 7.42
CA SER A 104 11.11 -3.29 7.13
C SER A 104 10.04 -4.36 7.28
N ALA A 105 10.06 -5.39 6.43
CA ALA A 105 9.09 -6.46 6.46
C ALA A 105 9.71 -7.83 6.13
N GLY A 106 9.06 -8.90 6.58
CA GLY A 106 9.49 -10.26 6.28
C GLY A 106 8.56 -11.33 6.81
N TYR A 107 8.90 -12.59 6.57
CA TYR A 107 8.10 -13.74 6.97
C TYR A 107 8.60 -14.42 8.23
N PHE A 108 7.66 -14.97 9.00
CA PHE A 108 7.94 -15.87 10.12
C PHE A 108 6.88 -16.97 10.24
N VAL A 109 7.25 -18.05 10.94
CA VAL A 109 6.35 -19.15 11.34
C VAL A 109 6.48 -19.33 12.83
N GLY A 110 5.36 -19.37 13.54
CA GLY A 110 5.34 -19.53 14.99
C GLY A 110 5.75 -18.26 15.71
N GLU A 111 6.94 -18.25 16.31
CA GLU A 111 7.42 -17.11 17.08
C GLU A 111 7.95 -15.99 16.19
N ARG A 112 7.66 -14.75 16.59
CA ARG A 112 8.09 -13.54 15.91
C ARG A 112 9.64 -13.44 15.91
N PRO A 113 10.28 -12.92 14.85
CA PRO A 113 11.73 -12.81 14.79
C PRO A 113 12.30 -11.91 15.88
N GLN A 114 13.40 -12.35 16.51
CA GLN A 114 14.06 -11.62 17.60
C GLN A 114 14.86 -10.38 17.16
N ASN A 115 15.03 -10.20 15.85
CA ASN A 115 15.73 -9.04 15.28
C ASN A 115 14.85 -7.80 15.17
N ILE A 116 13.58 -7.87 15.57
CA ILE A 116 12.69 -6.73 15.56
C ILE A 116 12.94 -5.92 16.82
N VAL A 117 13.32 -4.65 16.65
CA VAL A 117 13.94 -3.85 17.72
C VAL A 117 12.88 -3.06 18.49
N ASN A 118 11.80 -2.65 17.82
CA ASN A 118 10.73 -1.88 18.43
C ASN A 118 9.37 -2.60 18.36
N GLU A 119 8.91 -3.15 19.48
CA GLU A 119 7.63 -3.86 19.52
C GLU A 119 6.42 -2.95 19.28
N ASP A 120 6.52 -1.66 19.62
CA ASP A 120 5.42 -0.70 19.53
C ASP A 120 5.14 -0.26 18.08
N ASN A 121 6.12 -0.42 17.18
CA ASN A 121 6.02 0.00 15.78
C ASN A 121 5.81 -1.17 14.82
N VAL A 122 5.38 -2.33 15.33
CA VAL A 122 5.31 -3.55 14.52
C VAL A 122 3.90 -4.04 14.32
N VAL A 123 3.60 -4.22 13.05
CA VAL A 123 2.36 -4.73 12.51
C VAL A 123 2.56 -6.19 12.12
N ILE A 124 1.57 -7.03 12.43
CA ILE A 124 1.55 -8.43 12.02
C ILE A 124 0.35 -8.63 11.08
N ALA A 125 0.63 -9.01 9.83
CA ALA A 125 -0.39 -9.41 8.87
C ALA A 125 -0.43 -10.94 8.78
N GLU A 126 -1.62 -11.51 8.94
CA GLU A 126 -1.84 -12.96 8.81
C GLU A 126 -2.23 -13.28 7.37
N LEU A 127 -1.55 -14.25 6.76
CA LEU A 127 -1.92 -14.72 5.43
C LEU A 127 -3.01 -15.79 5.55
N GLU A 128 -4.12 -15.61 4.85
CA GLU A 128 -5.21 -16.59 4.85
C GLU A 128 -4.71 -17.98 4.43
N ASN A 129 -5.14 -19.01 5.17
CA ASN A 129 -4.81 -20.42 4.89
C ASN A 129 -3.31 -20.74 4.89
N SER A 130 -2.51 -20.00 5.65
CA SER A 130 -1.06 -20.15 5.73
C SER A 130 -0.57 -20.10 7.19
N ASP A 131 0.42 -20.92 7.52
CA ASP A 131 1.13 -20.82 8.81
C ASP A 131 2.13 -19.64 8.83
N TYR A 132 2.38 -19.03 7.68
CA TYR A 132 3.26 -17.88 7.52
C TYR A 132 2.54 -16.59 7.91
N LYS A 133 3.23 -15.77 8.69
CA LYS A 133 2.82 -14.40 9.04
C LYS A 133 3.85 -13.42 8.49
N ILE A 134 3.39 -12.21 8.18
CA ILE A 134 4.26 -11.11 7.78
C ILE A 134 4.40 -10.19 8.98
N TRP A 135 5.64 -9.89 9.37
CA TRP A 135 5.94 -8.80 10.27
C TRP A 135 6.32 -7.57 9.46
N ILE A 136 5.92 -6.39 9.93
CA ILE A 136 6.27 -5.10 9.34
C ILE A 136 6.65 -4.15 10.48
N GLU A 137 7.91 -3.71 10.54
CA GLU A 137 8.44 -2.70 11.47
C GLU A 137 8.49 -1.35 10.77
N VAL A 138 7.75 -0.36 11.28
CA VAL A 138 7.76 1.03 10.76
C VAL A 138 8.91 1.80 11.41
N ASN A 139 9.71 2.50 10.59
CA ASN A 139 10.89 3.26 11.02
C ASN A 139 10.56 4.67 11.51
#